data_AF-A0A538BGQ8-F1
#
_entry.id   AF-A0A538BGQ8-F1
#
_cell.length_a   1.000
_cell.length_b   1.000
_cell.length_c   1.000
_cell.angle_alpha   90.00
_cell.angle_beta   90.00
_cell.angle_gamma   90.00
#
_symmetry.space_group_name_H-M   'P 1'
#
loop_
_entity.id
_entity.type
_entity.pdbx_description
1 polymer ?
#
loop_
_entity_poly.entity_id
_entity_poly.type
_entity_poly.pdbx_seq_one_letter_code
_entity_poly.pdbx_strand_id
1 'polypeptide(L)'
;MDRDSLLAFVRFHAWANDKILTTTAGLSDEELRRPGVLDHDSAFGTLRHLVDVDWSWREFCIGNDVGDTYVWDHGFVLDDLPAIHAFCLEEDVRLRGFVESLDDAALNESWGTRPE
;
A
#
# COMPACT_ATOMS: atom_id res chain seq x y z
N MET A 1 16.29 -0.90 13.01
CA MET A 1 15.02 -1.54 13.37
C MET A 1 15.21 -3.03 13.16
N ASP A 2 14.78 -3.91 14.07
CA ASP A 2 14.89 -5.36 13.83
C ASP A 2 13.69 -5.89 13.03
N ARG A 3 13.83 -7.11 12.51
CA ARG A 3 12.80 -7.77 11.69
C ARG A 3 11.47 -7.91 12.43
N ASP A 4 11.51 -8.27 13.72
CA ASP A 4 10.31 -8.52 14.52
C ASP A 4 9.48 -7.24 14.72
N SER A 5 10.16 -6.12 14.94
CA SER A 5 9.56 -4.79 15.02
C SER A 5 8.93 -4.39 13.68
N LEU A 6 9.62 -4.65 12.56
CA LEU A 6 9.09 -4.35 11.24
C LEU A 6 7.87 -5.24 10.91
N LEU A 7 7.90 -6.51 11.28
CA LEU A 7 6.74 -7.41 11.17
C LEU A 7 5.56 -6.96 12.02
N ALA A 8 5.81 -6.37 13.19
CA ALA A 8 4.74 -5.77 13.99
C ALA A 8 4.09 -4.59 13.27
N PHE A 9 4.87 -3.74 12.59
CA PHE A 9 4.33 -2.67 11.75
C PHE A 9 3.55 -3.20 10.55
N VAL A 10 4.02 -4.24 9.86
CA VAL A 10 3.25 -4.87 8.76
C VAL A 10 1.90 -5.40 9.26
N ARG A 11 1.87 -6.07 10.42
CA ARG A 11 0.60 -6.55 11.01
C ARG A 11 -0.32 -5.40 11.41
N PHE A 12 0.23 -4.34 12.00
CA PHE A 12 -0.54 -3.15 12.35
C PHE A 12 -1.11 -2.48 11.09
N HIS A 13 -0.30 -2.37 10.04
CA HIS A 13 -0.70 -1.82 8.76
C HIS A 13 -1.86 -2.59 8.13
N ALA A 14 -1.78 -3.93 8.08
CA ALA A 14 -2.87 -4.78 7.59
C ALA A 14 -4.16 -4.58 8.41
N TRP A 15 -4.06 -4.49 9.74
CA TRP A 15 -5.20 -4.18 10.61
C TRP A 15 -5.77 -2.79 10.32
N ALA A 16 -4.92 -1.78 10.10
CA ALA A 16 -5.36 -0.42 9.81
C ALA A 16 -6.09 -0.34 8.47
N ASN A 17 -5.56 -0.99 7.42
CA ASN A 17 -6.22 -1.07 6.11
C ASN A 17 -7.59 -1.76 6.20
N ASP A 18 -7.69 -2.88 6.92
CA ASP A 18 -8.98 -3.55 7.16
C ASP A 18 -9.99 -2.63 7.87
N LYS A 19 -9.54 -1.86 8.86
CA LYS A 19 -10.40 -0.88 9.56
C LYS A 19 -10.89 0.23 8.64
N ILE A 20 -10.01 0.77 7.80
CA ILE A 20 -10.37 1.81 6.83
C ILE A 20 -11.37 1.24 5.83
N LEU A 21 -11.09 0.08 5.22
CA LEU A 21 -11.94 -0.56 4.21
C LEU A 21 -13.31 -0.98 4.78
N THR A 22 -13.34 -1.50 6.01
CA THR A 22 -14.59 -1.81 6.71
C THR A 22 -15.43 -0.55 6.93
N THR A 23 -14.79 0.58 7.25
CA THR A 23 -15.49 1.84 7.46
C THR A 23 -16.03 2.39 6.15
N THR A 24 -15.24 2.33 5.07
CA THR A 24 -15.66 2.83 3.74
C THR A 24 -16.71 1.96 3.09
N ALA A 25 -16.80 0.67 3.44
CA ALA A 25 -17.90 -0.22 3.02
C ALA A 25 -19.29 0.23 3.52
N GLY A 26 -19.35 1.11 4.52
CA GLY A 26 -20.59 1.73 4.98
C GLY A 26 -21.07 2.90 4.11
N LEU A 27 -20.26 3.36 3.16
CA LEU A 27 -20.61 4.46 2.24
C LEU A 27 -21.33 3.93 1.01
N SER A 28 -22.26 4.72 0.49
CA SER A 28 -22.75 4.50 -0.87
C SER A 28 -21.67 4.80 -1.91
N ASP A 29 -21.85 4.28 -3.13
CA ASP A 29 -20.96 4.52 -4.27
C ASP A 29 -20.78 6.02 -4.56
N GLU A 30 -21.87 6.78 -4.46
CA GLU A 30 -21.90 8.23 -4.63
C GLU A 30 -21.07 8.93 -3.54
N GLU A 31 -21.26 8.56 -2.27
CA GLU A 31 -20.51 9.15 -1.16
C GLU A 31 -19.01 8.85 -1.23
N LEU A 32 -18.67 7.63 -1.65
CA LEU A 32 -17.28 7.16 -1.79
C LEU A 32 -16.52 7.95 -2.88
N ARG A 33 -17.20 8.28 -3.98
CA ARG A 33 -16.63 9.02 -5.13
C ARG A 33 -16.88 10.53 -5.12
N ARG A 34 -17.65 11.02 -4.17
CA ARG A 34 -17.97 12.45 -4.05
C ARG A 34 -16.70 13.29 -3.86
N PRO A 35 -16.54 14.39 -4.63
CA PRO A 35 -15.44 15.33 -4.44
C PRO A 35 -15.39 15.90 -3.02
N GLY A 36 -14.20 16.04 -2.47
CA GLY A 36 -13.95 16.57 -1.12
C GLY A 36 -12.56 17.19 -0.99
N VAL A 37 -12.26 17.73 0.19
CA VAL A 37 -10.97 18.37 0.52
C VAL A 37 -9.90 17.35 0.94
N LEU A 38 -9.95 16.14 0.37
CA LEU A 38 -8.97 15.09 0.62
C LEU A 38 -7.85 15.21 -0.41
N ASP A 39 -6.64 14.76 -0.07
CA ASP A 39 -5.43 14.87 -0.92
C ASP A 39 -5.60 14.24 -2.33
N HIS A 40 -6.58 13.36 -2.51
CA HIS A 40 -6.88 12.66 -3.77
C HIS A 40 -8.34 12.83 -4.22
N ASP A 41 -8.89 14.02 -3.99
CA ASP A 41 -10.22 14.51 -4.39
C ASP A 41 -11.44 13.74 -3.82
N SER A 42 -11.29 12.49 -3.40
CA SER A 42 -12.38 11.67 -2.87
C SER A 42 -11.86 10.58 -1.93
N ALA A 43 -12.76 9.96 -1.18
CA ALA A 43 -12.41 8.80 -0.35
C ALA A 43 -11.91 7.64 -1.23
N PHE A 44 -12.55 7.41 -2.39
CA PHE A 44 -12.10 6.42 -3.37
C PHE A 44 -10.68 6.69 -3.88
N GLY A 45 -10.39 7.93 -4.29
CA GLY A 45 -9.06 8.31 -4.76
C GLY A 45 -8.00 8.13 -3.69
N THR A 46 -8.34 8.44 -2.43
CA THR A 46 -7.44 8.24 -1.29
C THR A 46 -7.16 6.75 -1.05
N LEU A 47 -8.18 5.89 -1.12
CA LEU A 47 -7.98 4.43 -1.03
C LEU A 47 -7.09 3.89 -2.15
N ARG A 48 -7.31 4.34 -3.39
CA ARG A 48 -6.47 3.95 -4.54
C ARG A 48 -5.02 4.37 -4.35
N HIS A 49 -4.79 5.55 -3.78
CA HIS A 49 -3.44 6.01 -3.48
C HIS A 49 -2.77 5.19 -2.38
N LEU A 50 -3.49 4.84 -1.29
CA LEU A 50 -2.93 4.01 -0.23
C LEU A 50 -2.39 2.67 -0.76
N VAL A 51 -3.18 1.97 -1.57
CA VAL A 51 -2.76 0.67 -2.13
C VAL A 51 -1.65 0.80 -3.17
N ASP A 52 -1.63 1.90 -3.90
CA ASP A 52 -0.54 2.21 -4.82
C ASP A 52 0.79 2.40 -4.08
N VAL A 53 0.79 3.18 -3.00
CA VAL A 53 1.99 3.46 -2.20
C VAL A 53 2.52 2.20 -1.53
N ASP A 54 1.64 1.34 -1.01
CA ASP A 54 2.03 0.04 -0.44
C ASP A 54 2.79 -0.83 -1.45
N TRP A 55 2.24 -0.94 -2.66
CA TRP A 55 2.82 -1.70 -3.75
C TRP A 55 4.12 -1.06 -4.26
N SER A 56 4.09 0.24 -4.58
CA SER A 56 5.20 0.97 -5.18
C SER A 56 6.45 0.96 -4.30
N TRP A 57 6.29 1.13 -2.98
CA TRP A 57 7.44 1.04 -2.07
C TRP A 57 7.97 -0.37 -1.92
N ARG A 58 7.12 -1.41 -1.93
CA ARG A 58 7.61 -2.79 -1.93
C ARG A 58 8.39 -3.07 -3.21
N GLU A 59 7.86 -2.70 -4.36
CA GLU A 59 8.53 -2.86 -5.66
C GLU A 59 9.87 -2.12 -5.71
N PHE A 60 9.91 -0.87 -5.23
CA PHE A 60 11.15 -0.11 -5.09
C PHE A 60 12.17 -0.83 -4.18
N CYS A 61 11.73 -1.31 -3.02
CA CYS A 61 12.59 -2.01 -2.07
C CYS A 61 13.14 -3.34 -2.60
N ILE A 62 12.49 -3.99 -3.57
CA ILE A 62 13.00 -5.20 -4.25
C ILE A 62 13.78 -4.88 -5.54
N GLY A 63 14.02 -3.60 -5.82
CA GLY A 63 14.87 -3.13 -6.91
C GLY A 63 14.16 -2.85 -8.24
N ASN A 64 12.83 -2.77 -8.24
CA ASN A 64 12.06 -2.42 -9.44
C ASN A 64 11.89 -0.90 -9.55
N ASP A 65 11.98 -0.37 -10.77
CA ASP A 65 11.79 1.05 -11.06
C ASP A 65 10.34 1.33 -11.45
N VAL A 66 9.56 1.80 -10.48
CA VAL A 66 8.12 2.08 -10.62
C VAL A 66 7.76 3.52 -10.23
N GLY A 67 8.76 4.37 -9.94
CA GLY A 67 8.55 5.67 -9.27
C GLY A 67 7.75 6.70 -10.07
N ASP A 68 7.65 6.52 -11.39
CA ASP A 68 6.89 7.38 -12.30
C ASP A 68 5.59 6.71 -12.81
N THR A 69 5.17 5.61 -12.18
CA THR A 69 3.99 4.82 -12.56
C THR A 69 3.14 4.51 -11.34
N TYR A 70 1.88 4.13 -11.58
CA TYR A 70 1.00 3.64 -10.54
C TYR A 70 0.76 2.14 -10.68
N VAL A 71 0.35 1.48 -9.61
CA VAL A 71 0.02 0.06 -9.58
C VAL A 71 -0.95 -0.36 -10.71
N TRP A 72 -1.92 0.47 -11.09
CA TRP A 72 -2.85 0.16 -12.19
C TRP A 72 -2.23 0.23 -13.59
N ASP A 73 -1.09 0.90 -13.74
CA ASP A 73 -0.31 0.88 -15.00
C ASP A 73 0.40 -0.47 -15.19
N HIS A 74 0.47 -1.29 -14.14
CA HIS A 74 1.07 -2.63 -14.13
C HIS A 74 0.01 -3.75 -14.20
N GLY A 75 -1.21 -3.42 -14.63
CA GLY A 75 -2.27 -4.40 -14.94
C GLY A 75 -3.18 -4.78 -13.77
N PHE A 76 -3.03 -4.14 -12.62
CA PHE A 76 -3.95 -4.32 -11.50
C PHE A 76 -5.23 -3.48 -11.69
N VAL A 77 -6.39 -4.10 -11.49
CA VAL A 77 -7.69 -3.46 -11.62
C VAL A 77 -8.18 -3.05 -10.23
N LEU A 78 -8.39 -1.74 -10.02
CA LEU A 78 -8.74 -1.13 -8.73
C LEU A 78 -9.92 -0.16 -8.89
N ASP A 79 -10.98 -0.63 -9.54
CA ASP A 79 -12.10 0.20 -9.98
C ASP A 79 -13.26 0.26 -8.97
N ASP A 80 -13.25 -0.64 -7.99
CA ASP A 80 -14.24 -0.71 -6.92
C ASP A 80 -13.63 -1.14 -5.57
N LEU A 81 -14.42 -0.96 -4.51
CA LEU A 81 -13.99 -1.28 -3.14
C LEU A 81 -13.66 -2.78 -2.94
N PRO A 82 -14.43 -3.74 -3.48
CA PRO A 82 -14.05 -5.15 -3.44
C PRO A 82 -12.68 -5.45 -4.06
N ALA A 83 -12.36 -4.87 -5.23
CA ALA A 83 -11.08 -5.06 -5.89
C ALA A 83 -9.92 -4.48 -5.06
N ILE A 84 -10.11 -3.28 -4.48
CA ILE A 84 -9.14 -2.67 -3.56
C ILE A 84 -8.92 -3.56 -2.34
N HIS A 85 -10.00 -4.10 -1.75
CA HIS A 85 -9.89 -4.95 -0.57
C HIS A 85 -9.15 -6.26 -0.88
N ALA A 86 -9.46 -6.92 -1.99
CA ALA A 86 -8.75 -8.11 -2.44
C ALA A 86 -7.26 -7.80 -2.64
N PHE A 87 -6.93 -6.66 -3.26
CA PHE A 87 -5.55 -6.22 -3.44
C PHE A 87 -4.83 -6.03 -2.11
N CYS A 88 -5.42 -5.36 -1.12
CA CYS A 88 -4.82 -5.18 0.21
C CYS A 88 -4.47 -6.50 0.90
N LEU A 89 -5.34 -7.52 0.76
CA LEU A 89 -5.10 -8.84 1.35
C LEU A 89 -3.91 -9.54 0.69
N GLU A 90 -3.82 -9.48 -0.64
CA GLU A 90 -2.67 -10.02 -1.36
C GLU A 90 -1.38 -9.26 -1.04
N GLU A 91 -1.47 -7.93 -0.95
CA GLU A 91 -0.31 -7.08 -0.70
C GLU A 91 0.22 -7.23 0.74
N ASP A 92 -0.64 -7.46 1.74
CA ASP A 92 -0.19 -7.85 3.10
C ASP A 92 0.65 -9.13 3.06
N VAL A 93 0.23 -10.15 2.29
CA VAL A 93 0.99 -11.38 2.15
C VAL A 93 2.34 -11.11 1.49
N ARG A 94 2.38 -10.30 0.44
CA ARG A 94 3.64 -9.94 -0.25
C ARG A 94 4.57 -9.12 0.64
N LEU A 95 4.06 -8.12 1.36
CA LEU A 95 4.83 -7.30 2.30
C LEU A 95 5.37 -8.12 3.47
N ARG A 96 4.56 -9.02 4.04
CA ARG A 96 5.01 -9.91 5.11
C ARG A 96 6.12 -10.83 4.62
N GLY A 97 5.94 -11.46 3.47
CA GLY A 97 6.96 -12.32 2.86
C GLY A 97 8.26 -11.56 2.55
N PHE A 98 8.14 -10.31 2.07
CA PHE A 98 9.30 -9.44 1.88
C PHE A 98 10.05 -9.19 3.19
N VAL A 99 9.36 -8.73 4.25
CA VAL A 99 10.00 -8.46 5.55
C VAL A 99 10.62 -9.72 6.16
N GLU A 100 9.96 -10.88 6.04
CA GLU A 100 10.49 -12.16 6.53
C GLU A 100 11.79 -12.57 5.82
N SER A 101 11.97 -12.15 4.56
CA SER A 101 13.17 -12.44 3.77
C SER A 101 14.38 -11.54 4.09
N LEU A 102 14.17 -10.40 4.74
CA LEU A 102 15.22 -9.42 5.01
C LEU A 102 16.20 -9.92 6.07
N ASP A 103 17.49 -9.99 5.74
CA ASP A 103 18.55 -10.22 6.72
C ASP A 103 18.99 -8.92 7.42
N ASP A 104 19.89 -9.06 8.40
CA ASP A 104 20.39 -7.92 9.17
C ASP A 104 21.15 -6.91 8.31
N ALA A 105 21.77 -7.34 7.20
CA ALA A 105 22.48 -6.43 6.31
C ALA A 105 21.48 -5.53 5.56
N ALA A 106 20.43 -6.13 4.98
CA ALA A 106 19.37 -5.41 4.29
C ALA A 106 18.60 -4.45 5.23
N LEU A 107 18.32 -4.86 6.47
CA LEU A 107 17.66 -4.00 7.46
C LEU A 107 18.50 -2.79 7.90
N ASN A 108 19.82 -2.85 7.75
CA ASN A 108 20.74 -1.78 8.11
C ASN A 108 21.24 -0.98 6.90
N GLU A 109 20.77 -1.29 5.70
CA GLU A 109 21.12 -0.54 4.49
C GLU A 109 20.61 0.91 4.61
N SER A 110 21.52 1.85 4.37
CA SER A 110 21.16 3.27 4.31
C SER A 110 20.51 3.55 2.96
N TRP A 111 19.20 3.73 2.97
CA TRP A 111 18.46 4.21 1.81
C TRP A 111 18.92 5.65 1.50
N GLY A 112 19.79 5.80 0.51
CA GLY A 112 20.25 7.11 0.05
C GLY A 112 19.10 7.88 -0.59
N THR A 113 19.03 9.19 -0.34
CA THR A 113 18.34 10.09 -1.27
C THR A 113 19.03 9.95 -2.62
N ARG A 114 18.27 9.64 -3.68
CA ARG A 114 18.74 9.47 -5.06
C ARG A 114 19.91 10.45 -5.35
N PRO A 115 21.09 9.99 -5.83
CA PRO A 115 22.12 10.92 -6.28
C PRO A 115 21.53 11.77 -7.41
N GLU A 116 21.75 13.09 -7.34
CA GLU A 116 21.42 14.03 -8.42
C GLU A 116 22.12 13.69 -9.74
#